data_AF-A0A6J1M6X8-F1
#
_entry.id   AF-A0A6J1M6X8-F1
#
_cell.length_a   1.000
_cell.length_b   1.000
_cell.length_c   1.000
_cell.angle_alpha   90.00
_cell.angle_beta   90.00
_cell.angle_gamma   90.00
#
_symmetry.space_group_name_H-M   'P 1'
#
loop_
_entity.id
_entity.type
_entity.pdbx_description
1 polymer ?
#
loop_
_entity_poly.entity_id
_entity_poly.type
_entity_poly.pdbx_seq_one_letter_code
_entity_poly.pdbx_strand_id
1 'polypeptide(L)'
;MWVRLIITLVLVQYLNGECDVCQVGRAACHSENTYSICVNGKASNKVITCPTNYVCTGEKYICYPESHYDPICKPVVDLDAYCTATGKPDNYVNKDDPTCKTFIYCFKNGATGLLQGEIYECSTKKPYFNGTGCDSVKPDFCT
;
A
#
# COMPACT_ATOMS: atom_id res chain seq x y z
N MET A 1 13.54 8.65 -45.13
CA MET A 1 14.51 8.01 -44.21
C MET A 1 15.24 9.15 -43.51
N TRP A 2 15.07 9.42 -42.22
CA TRP A 2 15.27 8.50 -41.10
C TRP A 2 14.43 8.93 -39.88
N VAL A 3 13.74 7.95 -39.30
CA VAL A 3 13.13 7.99 -37.98
C VAL A 3 14.25 8.03 -36.93
N ARG A 4 14.18 8.96 -35.98
CA ARG A 4 14.70 8.72 -34.62
C ARG A 4 13.62 9.10 -33.62
N LEU A 5 12.63 8.21 -33.53
CA LEU A 5 11.82 8.01 -32.32
C LEU A 5 12.79 7.70 -31.18
N ILE A 6 13.19 8.72 -30.43
CA ILE A 6 13.76 8.52 -29.10
C ILE A 6 12.57 8.11 -28.23
N ILE A 7 12.40 6.81 -28.09
CA ILE A 7 11.56 6.20 -27.06
C ILE A 7 12.29 6.46 -25.74
N THR A 8 12.02 7.59 -25.09
CA THR A 8 12.30 7.70 -23.66
C THR A 8 11.34 6.74 -22.96
N LEU A 9 11.83 5.53 -22.64
CA LEU A 9 11.31 4.75 -21.53
C LEU A 9 11.54 5.58 -20.26
N VAL A 10 10.64 6.53 -20.00
CA VAL A 10 10.41 6.96 -18.63
C VAL A 10 9.71 5.78 -17.98
N LEU A 11 10.48 5.01 -17.20
CA LEU A 11 9.93 4.12 -16.20
C LEU A 11 8.98 4.95 -15.35
N VAL A 12 7.69 4.83 -15.64
CA VAL A 12 6.63 5.22 -14.70
C VAL A 12 6.93 4.40 -13.47
N GLN A 13 7.54 5.01 -12.46
CA GLN A 13 7.67 4.36 -11.17
C GLN A 13 6.26 4.32 -10.60
N TYR A 14 5.74 3.10 -10.63
CA TYR A 14 4.39 2.76 -10.30
C TYR A 14 4.07 3.23 -8.88
N LEU A 15 2.81 3.63 -8.73
CA LEU A 15 2.14 4.18 -7.55
C LEU A 15 2.14 3.18 -6.38
N ASN A 16 3.31 2.92 -5.81
CA ASN A 16 3.57 1.97 -4.74
C ASN A 16 4.56 2.68 -3.80
N GLY A 17 4.42 2.52 -2.49
CA GLY A 17 5.18 3.30 -1.49
C GLY A 17 6.67 3.42 -1.84
N GLU A 18 7.33 4.50 -1.41
CA GLU A 18 8.73 4.82 -1.74
C GLU A 18 9.74 3.87 -1.06
N CYS A 19 9.51 2.57 -1.21
CA CYS A 19 10.36 1.46 -0.82
C CYS A 19 11.69 1.52 -1.57
N ASP A 20 12.75 1.08 -0.89
CA ASP A 20 14.11 0.96 -1.44
C ASP A 20 14.74 2.28 -1.93
N VAL A 21 14.09 3.41 -1.70
CA VAL A 21 14.58 4.76 -2.05
C VAL A 21 15.08 5.46 -0.80
N CYS A 22 16.23 6.12 -0.90
CA CYS A 22 16.81 6.88 0.20
C CYS A 22 16.02 8.16 0.51
N GLN A 23 15.36 8.16 1.67
CA GLN A 23 14.51 9.23 2.17
C GLN A 23 15.29 10.35 2.87
N VAL A 24 14.59 11.45 3.22
CA VAL A 24 15.14 12.60 3.97
C VAL A 24 15.74 12.15 5.31
N GLY A 25 15.09 11.21 5.99
CA GLY A 25 15.56 10.57 7.22
C GLY A 25 16.84 9.71 7.10
N ARG A 26 17.48 9.69 5.91
CA ARG A 26 18.66 8.87 5.59
C ARG A 26 18.42 7.37 5.77
N ALA A 27 17.21 6.92 5.45
CA ALA A 27 16.87 5.51 5.40
C ALA A 27 16.23 5.16 4.06
N ALA A 28 16.50 3.96 3.57
CA ALA A 28 15.70 3.30 2.55
C ALA A 28 14.84 2.24 3.25
N CYS A 29 13.53 2.44 3.28
CA CYS A 29 12.61 1.47 3.89
C CYS A 29 12.39 0.29 2.92
N HIS A 30 12.51 -0.95 3.39
CA HIS A 30 12.33 -2.17 2.61
C HIS A 30 10.99 -2.87 2.89
N SER A 31 10.38 -2.55 4.03
CA SER A 31 9.04 -2.98 4.44
C SER A 31 8.48 -1.96 5.42
N GLU A 32 7.31 -2.24 5.99
CA GLU A 32 6.68 -1.37 6.98
C GLU A 32 7.58 -1.12 8.21
N ASN A 33 8.48 -2.05 8.56
CA ASN A 33 9.30 -1.95 9.76
C ASN A 33 10.80 -2.27 9.55
N THR A 34 11.28 -2.44 8.32
CA THR A 34 12.71 -2.68 8.05
C THR A 34 13.30 -1.64 7.10
N TYR A 35 14.57 -1.29 7.31
CA TYR A 35 15.26 -0.27 6.54
C TYR A 35 16.76 -0.49 6.43
N SER A 36 17.41 0.20 5.51
CA SER A 36 18.86 0.36 5.45
C SER A 36 19.25 1.82 5.60
N ILE A 37 20.38 2.09 6.27
CA ILE A 37 20.90 3.47 6.39
C ILE A 37 21.46 3.93 5.05
N CYS A 38 21.15 5.15 4.66
CA CYS A 38 21.65 5.79 3.46
C CYS A 38 22.87 6.67 3.74
N VAL A 39 23.93 6.47 2.96
CA VAL A 39 25.14 7.28 2.96
C VAL A 39 25.34 7.82 1.56
N ASN A 40 25.43 9.14 1.40
CA ASN A 40 25.55 9.82 0.10
C ASN A 40 24.46 9.38 -0.91
N GLY A 41 23.23 9.22 -0.43
CA GLY A 41 22.08 8.82 -1.27
C GLY A 41 22.05 7.33 -1.65
N LYS A 42 22.96 6.50 -1.11
CA LYS A 42 22.99 5.06 -1.37
C LYS A 42 22.70 4.26 -0.10
N ALA A 43 21.74 3.34 -0.19
CA ALA A 43 21.43 2.41 0.89
C ALA A 43 22.62 1.49 1.17
N SER A 44 22.90 1.28 2.46
CA SER A 44 23.87 0.28 2.91
C SER A 44 23.31 -1.14 2.67
N ASN A 45 24.17 -2.14 2.73
CA ASN A 45 23.75 -3.55 2.62
C ASN A 45 23.14 -4.10 3.93
N LYS A 46 23.09 -3.30 5.00
CA LYS A 46 22.61 -3.74 6.31
C LYS A 46 21.15 -3.36 6.50
N VAL A 47 20.30 -4.39 6.53
CA VAL A 47 18.90 -4.26 6.93
C VAL A 47 18.79 -4.21 8.45
N ILE A 48 18.02 -3.25 8.94
CA ILE A 48 17.75 -2.97 10.34
C ILE A 48 16.24 -2.96 10.53
N THR A 49 15.76 -3.55 11.63
CA THR A 49 14.35 -3.54 11.99
C THR A 49 14.09 -2.42 12.99
N CYS A 50 13.03 -1.65 12.78
CA CYS A 50 12.52 -0.73 13.78
C CYS A 50 12.10 -1.48 15.05
N PRO A 51 12.10 -0.82 16.22
CA PRO A 51 11.58 -1.42 17.45
C PRO A 51 10.12 -1.90 17.29
N THR A 52 9.68 -2.78 18.17
CA THR A 52 8.27 -3.23 18.21
C THR A 52 7.31 -2.04 18.34
N ASN A 53 6.22 -2.05 17.56
CA ASN A 53 5.22 -0.98 17.42
C ASN A 53 5.74 0.31 16.74
N TYR A 54 6.85 0.21 16.00
CA TYR A 54 7.37 1.31 15.19
C TYR A 54 7.47 0.91 13.72
N VAL A 55 7.17 1.88 12.86
CA VAL A 55 7.21 1.77 11.40
C VAL A 55 8.32 2.63 10.81
N CYS A 56 8.83 2.22 9.66
CA CYS A 56 9.80 2.98 8.88
C CYS A 56 9.11 4.12 8.13
N THR A 57 9.58 5.34 8.35
CA THR A 57 9.07 6.54 7.67
C THR A 57 10.19 7.32 7.00
N GLY A 58 9.82 8.21 6.07
CA GLY A 58 10.76 9.13 5.42
C GLY A 58 11.02 10.43 6.19
N GLU A 59 10.50 10.52 7.42
CA GLU A 59 10.51 11.71 8.27
C GLU A 59 11.91 12.04 8.83
N LYS A 60 11.98 13.03 9.73
CA LYS A 60 13.25 13.42 10.40
C LYS A 60 13.94 12.25 11.11
N TYR A 61 13.17 11.36 11.72
CA TYR A 61 13.65 10.10 12.29
C TYR A 61 13.22 8.92 11.42
N ILE A 62 13.93 7.80 11.52
CA ILE A 62 13.66 6.63 10.67
C ILE A 62 12.46 5.83 11.17
N CYS A 63 12.34 5.66 12.49
CA CYS A 63 11.31 4.84 13.11
C CYS A 63 10.36 5.72 13.93
N TYR A 64 9.07 5.66 13.62
CA TYR A 64 7.99 6.34 14.37
C TYR A 64 6.94 5.35 14.87
N PRO A 65 6.18 5.68 15.94
CA PRO A 65 5.14 4.80 16.45
C PRO A 65 4.04 4.56 15.40
N GLU A 66 3.68 3.31 15.18
CA GLU A 66 2.65 2.92 14.19
C GLU A 66 1.24 3.45 14.54
N SER A 67 1.01 3.84 15.80
CA SER A 67 -0.27 4.39 16.25
C SER A 67 -0.60 5.77 15.71
N HIS A 68 0.39 6.48 15.15
CA HIS A 68 0.25 7.86 14.68
C HIS A 68 0.89 8.13 13.32
N TYR A 69 1.62 7.16 12.78
CA TYR A 69 2.40 7.33 11.56
C TYR A 69 2.18 6.15 10.63
N ASP A 70 2.00 6.46 9.35
CA ASP A 70 1.93 5.47 8.29
C ASP A 70 3.34 5.09 7.81
N PRO A 71 3.64 3.79 7.61
CA PRO A 71 4.86 3.38 6.94
C PRO A 71 4.91 3.94 5.52
N ILE A 72 6.09 4.42 5.10
CA ILE A 72 6.28 4.90 3.73
C ILE A 72 6.46 3.75 2.73
N CYS A 73 6.98 2.62 3.22
CA CYS A 73 7.09 1.38 2.45
C CYS A 73 6.02 0.39 2.91
N LYS A 74 4.85 0.49 2.31
CA LYS A 74 3.78 -0.51 2.44
C LYS A 74 3.92 -1.54 1.32
N PRO A 75 3.73 -2.85 1.62
CA PRO A 75 3.57 -3.81 0.55
C PRO A 75 2.40 -3.37 -0.31
N VAL A 76 2.63 -3.35 -1.63
CA VAL A 76 1.55 -3.20 -2.58
C VAL A 76 0.64 -4.39 -2.39
N VAL A 77 -0.59 -4.16 -1.99
CA VAL A 77 -1.58 -5.24 -2.02
C VAL A 77 -1.81 -5.57 -3.48
N ASP A 78 -1.19 -6.66 -3.94
CA ASP A 78 -1.63 -7.33 -5.16
C ASP A 78 -3.05 -7.86 -4.88
N LEU A 79 -4.03 -7.08 -5.30
CA LEU A 79 -5.44 -7.35 -5.04
C LEU A 79 -5.88 -8.64 -5.72
N ASP A 80 -5.30 -9.01 -6.86
CA ASP A 80 -5.59 -10.26 -7.56
C ASP A 80 -5.04 -11.45 -6.76
N ALA A 81 -3.82 -11.35 -6.23
CA ALA A 81 -3.26 -12.35 -5.33
C ALA A 81 -4.07 -12.48 -4.03
N TYR A 82 -4.47 -11.35 -3.43
CA TYR A 82 -5.34 -11.32 -2.25
C TYR A 82 -6.68 -12.02 -2.50
N CYS A 83 -7.37 -11.66 -3.59
CA CYS A 83 -8.66 -12.25 -3.94
C CYS A 83 -8.53 -13.73 -4.31
N THR A 84 -7.45 -14.13 -4.98
CA THR A 84 -7.15 -15.54 -5.27
C THR A 84 -6.92 -16.34 -3.99
N ALA A 85 -6.15 -15.81 -3.03
CA ALA A 85 -5.92 -16.47 -1.75
C ALA A 85 -7.19 -16.60 -0.90
N THR A 86 -8.08 -15.60 -0.97
CA THR A 86 -9.37 -15.65 -0.26
C THR A 86 -10.36 -16.61 -0.93
N GLY A 87 -10.29 -16.75 -2.25
CA GLY A 87 -10.99 -17.80 -3.00
C GLY A 87 -12.49 -17.59 -3.19
N LYS A 88 -13.05 -16.44 -2.77
CA LYS A 88 -14.48 -16.13 -2.87
C LYS A 88 -14.71 -14.72 -3.44
N PRO A 89 -15.57 -14.56 -4.46
CA PRO A 89 -16.05 -13.25 -4.89
C PRO A 89 -16.91 -12.63 -3.76
N ASP A 90 -16.45 -11.51 -3.20
CA ASP A 90 -17.13 -10.80 -2.11
C ASP A 90 -16.47 -9.42 -1.89
N ASN A 91 -17.03 -8.64 -0.97
CA ASN A 91 -16.42 -7.42 -0.45
C ASN A 91 -15.62 -7.73 0.83
N TYR A 92 -14.42 -7.16 0.94
CA TYR A 92 -13.55 -7.33 2.10
C TYR A 92 -13.08 -5.98 2.64
N VAL A 93 -12.78 -5.95 3.94
CA VAL A 93 -12.23 -4.77 4.60
C VAL A 93 -10.88 -4.40 3.98
N ASN A 94 -10.74 -3.15 3.55
CA ASN A 94 -9.45 -2.60 3.15
C ASN A 94 -8.68 -2.19 4.41
N LYS A 95 -7.69 -3.00 4.83
CA LYS A 95 -6.88 -2.72 6.03
C LYS A 95 -5.95 -1.51 5.85
N ASP A 96 -5.66 -1.12 4.61
CA ASP A 96 -4.86 0.07 4.32
C ASP A 96 -5.68 1.36 4.43
N ASP A 97 -7.00 1.24 4.61
CA ASP A 97 -7.90 2.36 4.89
C ASP A 97 -8.53 2.23 6.28
N PRO A 98 -7.84 2.76 7.32
CA PRO A 98 -8.36 2.75 8.68
C PRO A 98 -9.61 3.64 8.85
N THR A 99 -9.93 4.51 7.88
CA THR A 99 -11.14 5.34 7.91
C THR A 99 -12.37 4.61 7.38
N CYS A 100 -12.18 3.41 6.83
CA CYS A 100 -13.22 2.54 6.27
C CYS A 100 -14.02 3.19 5.13
N LYS A 101 -13.43 4.13 4.40
CA LYS A 101 -14.06 4.78 3.24
C LYS A 101 -13.96 3.93 1.98
N THR A 102 -13.13 2.90 1.99
CA THR A 102 -12.88 2.01 0.88
C THR A 102 -12.96 0.55 1.31
N PHE A 103 -13.16 -0.33 0.33
CA PHE A 103 -13.19 -1.79 0.51
C PHE A 103 -12.57 -2.47 -0.70
N ILE A 104 -12.15 -3.72 -0.52
CA ILE A 104 -11.64 -4.56 -1.60
C ILE A 104 -12.83 -5.34 -2.19
N TYR A 105 -13.10 -5.16 -3.47
CA TYR A 105 -14.08 -5.92 -4.22
C TYR A 105 -13.38 -7.04 -4.99
N CYS A 106 -13.63 -8.29 -4.59
CA CYS A 106 -13.18 -9.47 -5.32
C CYS A 106 -14.28 -9.96 -6.26
N PHE A 107 -13.96 -10.12 -7.54
CA PHE A 107 -14.90 -10.62 -8.53
C PHE A 107 -14.27 -11.66 -9.45
N LYS A 108 -15.10 -12.52 -10.03
CA LYS A 108 -14.64 -13.51 -11.01
C LYS A 108 -14.59 -12.87 -12.39
N ASN A 109 -13.41 -12.85 -12.99
CA ASN A 109 -13.26 -12.41 -14.37
C ASN A 109 -13.93 -13.42 -15.30
N GLY A 110 -14.86 -12.96 -16.14
CA GLY A 110 -15.63 -13.83 -17.04
C GLY A 110 -14.81 -14.45 -18.19
N ALA A 111 -13.67 -13.85 -18.56
CA ALA A 111 -12.80 -14.33 -19.63
C ALA A 111 -11.77 -15.34 -19.13
N THR A 112 -11.15 -15.11 -17.97
CA THR A 112 -10.10 -15.99 -17.42
C THR A 112 -10.63 -16.99 -16.40
N GLY A 113 -11.79 -16.72 -15.79
CA GLY A 113 -12.33 -17.50 -14.68
C GLY A 113 -11.58 -17.30 -13.35
N LEU A 114 -10.54 -16.46 -13.32
CA LEU A 114 -9.76 -16.15 -12.12
C LEU A 114 -10.46 -15.07 -11.29
N LEU A 115 -10.13 -15.03 -10.00
CA LEU A 115 -10.54 -13.92 -9.14
C LEU A 115 -9.60 -12.73 -9.36
N GLN A 116 -10.20 -11.55 -9.46
CA GLN A 116 -9.51 -10.27 -9.52
C GLN A 116 -10.02 -9.36 -8.41
N GLY A 117 -9.18 -8.42 -8.00
CA GLY A 117 -9.48 -7.50 -6.92
C GLY A 117 -9.35 -6.03 -7.33
N GLU A 118 -10.28 -5.22 -6.86
CA GLU A 118 -10.27 -3.76 -7.05
C GLU A 118 -10.59 -3.05 -5.73
N ILE A 119 -10.08 -1.83 -5.54
CA ILE A 119 -10.47 -0.97 -4.42
C ILE A 119 -11.65 -0.11 -4.85
N TYR A 120 -12.73 -0.17 -4.07
CA TYR A 120 -13.92 0.64 -4.26
C TYR A 120 -14.08 1.64 -3.12
N GLU A 121 -14.49 2.86 -3.45
CA GLU A 121 -14.85 3.89 -2.47
C GLU A 121 -16.35 3.85 -2.15
N CYS A 122 -16.67 3.92 -0.87
CA CYS A 122 -18.03 4.06 -0.38
C CYS A 122 -18.59 5.45 -0.70
N SER A 123 -19.87 5.51 -1.11
CA SER A 123 -20.51 6.78 -1.46
C SER A 123 -20.63 7.73 -0.27
N THR A 124 -20.71 9.04 -0.52
CA THR A 124 -20.90 10.05 0.54
C THR A 124 -22.17 9.90 1.39
N LYS A 125 -23.21 9.19 0.89
CA LYS A 125 -24.44 8.91 1.64
C LYS A 125 -24.28 7.76 2.65
N LYS A 126 -23.38 6.83 2.34
CA LYS A 126 -23.07 5.66 3.14
C LYS A 126 -21.54 5.49 3.09
N PRO A 127 -20.78 6.33 3.82
CA PRO A 127 -19.36 6.49 3.57
C PRO A 127 -18.49 5.45 4.29
N TYR A 128 -19.07 4.54 5.08
CA TYR A 128 -18.28 3.62 5.91
C TYR A 128 -18.56 2.16 5.54
N PHE A 129 -17.54 1.42 5.13
CA PHE A 129 -17.63 -0.01 4.93
C PHE A 129 -17.67 -0.74 6.28
N ASN A 130 -18.73 -1.49 6.53
CA ASN A 130 -18.97 -2.17 7.81
C ASN A 130 -18.47 -3.64 7.85
N GLY A 131 -17.71 -4.07 6.84
CA GLY A 131 -17.27 -5.46 6.68
C GLY A 131 -18.15 -6.30 5.75
N THR A 132 -19.35 -5.83 5.42
CA THR A 132 -20.26 -6.47 4.44
C THR A 132 -20.62 -5.52 3.31
N GLY A 133 -20.90 -4.26 3.64
CA GLY A 133 -21.27 -3.23 2.67
C GLY A 133 -21.06 -1.83 3.23
N CYS A 134 -21.25 -0.83 2.37
CA CYS A 134 -21.19 0.56 2.77
C CYS A 134 -22.44 0.97 3.56
N ASP A 135 -22.23 1.69 4.66
CA ASP A 135 -23.25 2.17 5.62
C ASP A 135 -23.02 3.65 5.99
N SER A 136 -24.06 4.28 6.52
CA SER A 136 -24.02 5.64 7.08
C SER A 136 -23.41 5.71 8.47
N VAL A 137 -23.41 4.60 9.23
CA VAL A 137 -22.86 4.54 10.59
C VAL A 137 -21.40 4.12 10.53
N LYS A 138 -20.52 4.91 11.17
CA LYS A 138 -19.09 4.59 11.30
C LYS A 138 -18.90 3.41 12.25
N PRO A 139 -18.28 2.29 11.83
CA PRO A 139 -17.96 1.18 12.72
C PRO A 139 -16.89 1.54 13.77
N ASP A 140 -16.92 0.87 14.92
CA ASP A 140 -15.99 1.10 16.04
C ASP A 140 -14.53 0.76 15.71
N PHE A 141 -14.29 -0.12 14.72
CA PHE A 141 -12.95 -0.49 14.28
C PHE A 141 -12.33 0.54 13.32
N CYS A 142 -13.06 1.60 12.97
CA CYS A 142 -12.61 2.65 12.05
C CYS A 142 -12.13 3.88 12.83
N THR A 143 -11.13 4.58 12.30
CA THR A 143 -10.46 5.72 12.95
C THR A 143 -11.04 7.06 12.54
#